data_AF-A0A7C3BDK6-F1
#
_entry.id   AF-A0A7C3BDK6-F1
#
_cell.length_a   1.000
_cell.length_b   1.000
_cell.length_c   1.000
_cell.angle_alpha   90.00
_cell.angle_beta   90.00
_cell.angle_gamma   90.00
#
_symmetry.space_group_name_H-M   'P 1'
#
loop_
_entity.id
_entity.type
_entity.pdbx_description
1 polymer ?
#
loop_
_entity_poly.entity_id
_entity_poly.type
_entity_poly.pdbx_seq_one_letter_code
_entity_poly.pdbx_strand_id
1 'polypeptide(L)' 'MSDKITGIPRPKGFMRWLARLPIFMVRAGLGRLLGSRFLVLTHTGRVTGLPRQVALEVVRHDPSSDTYYVASGWGE' A
#
# COMPACT_ATOMS: atom_id res chain seq x y z
N MET A 1 27.64 -6.65 -12.19
CA MET A 1 26.88 -5.72 -13.06
C MET A 1 25.59 -5.38 -12.32
N SER A 2 25.70 -4.57 -11.24
CA SER A 2 24.55 -4.16 -10.43
C SER A 2 24.05 -2.85 -10.97
N ASP A 3 22.95 -2.90 -11.73
CA ASP A 3 22.27 -1.68 -12.15
C ASP A 3 21.55 -1.06 -10.96
N LYS A 4 21.76 0.24 -10.79
CA LYS A 4 21.21 1.05 -9.70
C LYS A 4 19.69 1.13 -9.83
N ILE A 5 18.95 0.31 -9.10
CA ILE A 5 17.49 0.48 -8.90
C ILE A 5 17.19 1.45 -7.73
N THR A 6 18.17 2.27 -7.34
CA THR A 6 18.03 3.16 -6.18
C THR A 6 17.60 4.55 -6.65
N GLY A 7 16.31 4.88 -6.48
CA GLY A 7 15.88 6.26 -6.67
C GLY A 7 14.40 6.58 -6.63
N ILE A 8 13.52 5.80 -5.98
CA ILE A 8 12.15 6.30 -5.73
C ILE A 8 12.23 7.25 -4.52
N PRO A 9 12.14 8.58 -4.70
CA PRO A 9 12.23 9.50 -3.58
C PRO A 9 11.09 9.20 -2.60
N ARG A 10 11.43 9.07 -1.32
CA ARG A 10 10.41 8.92 -0.27
C ARG A 10 9.46 10.11 -0.35
N PRO A 11 8.13 9.90 -0.33
CA PRO A 11 7.18 10.96 -0.54
C PRO A 11 7.30 11.98 0.60
N LYS A 12 7.56 13.24 0.23
CA LYS A 12 7.66 14.37 1.15
C LYS A 12 6.43 15.29 0.98
N GLY A 13 6.07 16.01 2.04
CA GLY A 13 5.01 17.02 2.00
C GLY A 13 3.66 16.48 1.56
N PHE A 14 3.02 17.16 0.60
CA PHE A 14 1.69 16.83 0.07
C PHE A 14 1.60 15.42 -0.53
N MET A 15 2.69 14.93 -1.15
CA MET A 15 2.72 13.58 -1.72
C MET A 15 2.52 12.48 -0.67
N ARG A 16 2.92 12.73 0.58
CA ARG A 16 2.69 11.82 1.71
C ARG A 16 1.21 11.75 2.11
N TRP A 17 0.48 12.85 1.93
CA TRP A 17 -0.97 12.89 2.15
C TRP A 17 -1.71 12.15 1.04
N LEU A 18 -1.31 12.37 -0.22
CA LEU A 18 -1.86 11.63 -1.36
C LEU A 18 -1.68 10.11 -1.20
N ALA A 19 -0.50 9.66 -0.76
CA ALA A 19 -0.24 8.26 -0.49
C ALA A 19 -1.12 7.65 0.63
N ARG A 20 -1.79 8.49 1.45
CA ARG A 20 -2.72 8.06 2.50
C ARG A 20 -4.19 8.19 2.10
N LEU A 21 -4.51 8.81 0.96
CA LEU A 21 -5.90 8.98 0.50
C LEU A 21 -6.69 7.66 0.46
N PRO A 22 -6.14 6.52 -0.03
CA PRO A 22 -6.88 5.28 -0.06
C PRO A 22 -7.37 4.82 1.32
N ILE A 23 -6.58 5.09 2.38
CA ILE A 23 -6.96 4.78 3.76
C ILE A 23 -8.19 5.60 4.18
N PHE A 24 -8.21 6.90 3.86
CA PHE A 24 -9.34 7.75 4.18
C PHE A 24 -10.60 7.37 3.39
N MET A 25 -10.46 7.01 2.11
CA MET A 25 -11.59 6.57 1.29
C MET A 25 -12.22 5.29 1.84
N VAL A 26 -11.41 4.29 2.24
CA VAL A 26 -11.95 3.07 2.86
C VAL A 26 -12.66 3.39 4.19
N ARG A 27 -12.09 4.26 5.02
CA ARG A 27 -12.72 4.68 6.29
C ARG A 27 -14.02 5.47 6.10
N ALA A 28 -14.16 6.19 4.98
CA ALA A 28 -15.37 6.91 4.60
C ALA A 28 -16.42 6.03 3.90
N GLY A 29 -16.20 4.72 3.76
CA GLY A 29 -17.11 3.81 3.04
C GLY A 29 -16.99 3.90 1.50
N LEU A 30 -16.03 4.67 0.99
CA LEU A 30 -15.76 4.87 -0.43
C LEU A 30 -14.78 3.84 -1.01
N GLY A 31 -14.54 2.73 -0.30
CA GLY A 31 -13.59 1.69 -0.73
C GLY A 31 -13.92 1.10 -2.11
N ARG A 32 -15.20 1.04 -2.50
CA ARG A 32 -15.63 0.56 -3.81
C ARG A 32 -15.10 1.41 -4.98
N LEU A 33 -14.81 2.70 -4.76
CA LEU A 33 -14.23 3.58 -5.79
C LEU A 33 -12.78 3.24 -6.14
N LEU A 34 -12.05 2.64 -5.20
CA LEU A 34 -10.67 2.22 -5.42
C LEU A 34 -10.56 0.94 -6.27
N GLY A 35 -11.69 0.25 -6.47
CA GLY A 35 -11.76 -1.02 -7.19
C GLY A 35 -10.91 -2.12 -6.54
N SER A 36 -10.44 -3.06 -7.35
CA SER A 36 -9.55 -4.15 -6.92
C SER A 36 -8.06 -3.78 -6.98
N ARG A 37 -7.73 -2.49 -7.19
CA ARG A 37 -6.35 -2.01 -7.40
C ARG A 37 -5.66 -1.62 -6.10
N PHE A 38 -6.41 -1.31 -5.05
CA PHE A 38 -5.84 -0.94 -3.75
C PHE A 38 -6.36 -1.83 -2.64
N LEU A 39 -5.45 -2.23 -1.75
CA LEU A 39 -5.73 -3.00 -0.56
C LEU A 39 -5.23 -2.24 0.67
N VAL A 40 -6.10 -2.05 1.66
CA VAL A 40 -5.70 -1.47 2.95
C VAL A 40 -5.37 -2.59 3.91
N LEU A 41 -4.08 -2.80 4.16
CA LEU A 41 -3.59 -3.81 5.09
C LEU A 41 -3.49 -3.21 6.50
N THR A 42 -4.23 -3.79 7.44
CA THR A 42 -4.00 -3.56 8.87
C THR A 42 -3.03 -4.61 9.38
N HIS A 43 -1.90 -4.17 9.93
CA HIS A 43 -0.87 -5.05 10.49
C HIS A 43 -0.46 -4.58 11.88
N THR A 44 0.08 -5.50 12.68
CA THR A 44 0.64 -5.20 14.00
C THR A 44 2.08 -4.72 13.83
N GLY A 45 2.39 -3.52 14.31
CA GLY A 45 3.74 -2.97 14.21
C GLY A 45 4.73 -3.79 15.04
N ARG A 46 5.76 -4.36 14.41
CA ARG A 46 6.76 -5.25 15.05
C ARG A 46 7.36 -4.71 16.35
N VAL A 47 7.66 -3.41 16.40
CA VAL A 47 8.30 -2.78 17.57
C VAL A 47 7.29 -2.25 18.59
N THR A 48 6.18 -1.67 18.13
CA THR A 48 5.24 -0.96 19.01
C THR A 48 4.03 -1.80 19.43
N GLY A 49 3.78 -2.94 18.78
CA GLY A 49 2.56 -3.74 18.97
C GLY A 49 1.26 -3.06 18.53
N LEU A 50 1.32 -1.80 18.06
CA LEU A 50 0.14 -1.04 17.70
C LEU A 50 -0.39 -1.44 16.31
N PRO A 51 -1.72 -1.44 16.10
CA PRO A 51 -2.29 -1.62 14.78
C PRO A 51 -1.89 -0.44 13.88
N ARG A 52 -1.37 -0.75 12.69
CA ARG A 52 -0.99 0.21 11.66
C ARG A 52 -1.68 -0.15 10.36
N GLN A 53 -2.07 0.86 9.60
CA GLN A 53 -2.71 0.70 8.30
C GLN A 53 -1.78 1.19 7.19
N VAL A 54 -1.72 0.44 6.10
CA VAL A 54 -0.98 0.81 4.88
C VAL A 54 -1.84 0.53 3.66
N ALA A 55 -1.87 1.48 2.73
CA ALA A 55 -2.45 1.27 1.41
C ALA A 55 -1.41 0.63 0.49
N LEU A 56 -1.76 -0.50 -0.10
CA LEU A 56 -0.92 -1.27 -1.02
C LEU A 56 -1.58 -1.28 -2.40
N GLU A 57 -0.75 -1.18 -3.44
CA GLU A 57 -1.21 -1.36 -4.81
C GLU A 57 -1.19 -2.85 -5.16
N VAL A 58 -2.32 -3.39 -5.58
CA VAL A 58 -2.50 -4.77 -6.02
C VAL A 58 -2.17 -4.87 -7.51
N VAL A 59 -1.15 -5.65 -7.83
CA VAL A 59 -0.74 -5.91 -9.22
C VAL A 59 -1.50 -7.12 -9.78
N ARG A 60 -1.80 -8.10 -8.93
CA ARG A 60 -2.57 -9.30 -9.29
C ARG A 60 -3.36 -9.80 -8.09
N HIS A 61 -4.56 -10.31 -8.35
CA HIS A 61 -5.35 -11.06 -7.40
C HIS A 61 -5.58 -12.46 -7.98
N ASP A 62 -5.30 -13.51 -7.20
CA ASP A 62 -5.63 -14.89 -7.49
C ASP A 62 -6.86 -15.31 -6.65
N PRO A 63 -8.05 -15.41 -7.27
CA PRO A 63 -9.28 -15.75 -6.55
C PRO A 63 -9.32 -17.19 -6.04
N SER A 64 -8.51 -18.10 -6.60
CA SER A 64 -8.53 -19.51 -6.21
C SER A 64 -7.87 -19.76 -4.85
N SER A 65 -6.92 -18.90 -4.50
CA SER A 65 -6.12 -18.97 -3.27
C SER A 65 -6.32 -17.75 -2.36
N ASP A 66 -7.24 -16.85 -2.72
CA ASP A 66 -7.46 -15.53 -2.07
C ASP A 66 -6.15 -14.76 -1.86
N THR A 67 -5.25 -14.82 -2.85
CA THR A 67 -3.90 -14.27 -2.75
C THR A 67 -3.78 -12.96 -3.52
N TYR A 68 -3.25 -11.94 -2.84
CA TYR A 68 -3.02 -10.62 -3.40
C TYR A 68 -1.52 -10.38 -3.57
N TYR A 69 -1.10 -10.14 -4.81
CA TYR A 69 0.25 -9.72 -5.15
C TYR A 69 0.30 -8.20 -5.17
N VAL A 70 1.16 -7.64 -4.33
CA VAL A 70 1.26 -6.18 -4.14
C VAL A 70 2.60 -5.65 -4.64
N ALA A 71 2.60 -4.40 -5.11
CA ALA A 71 3.84 -3.72 -5.49
C ALA A 71 4.62 -3.27 -4.25
N SER A 72 5.92 -3.52 -4.23
CA SER A 72 6.84 -2.93 -3.24
C SER A 72 7.33 -1.58 -3.75
N GLY A 73 6.77 -0.49 -3.23
CA GLY A 73 7.09 0.86 -3.70
C GLY A 73 8.52 1.35 -3.40
N TRP A 74 9.25 0.67 -2.50
CA TRP A 74 10.61 1.04 -2.07
C TRP A 74 11.48 -0.20 -1.80
N GLY A 75 11.26 -1.30 -2.53
CA GLY A 75 12.18 -2.45 -2.49
C GLY A 75 13.62 -2.00 -2.76
N GLU A 76 14.60 -2.60 -2.08
CA GLU A 76 16.03 -2.38 -2.38
C GLU A 76 16.38 -2.78 -3.82
#